data_AF-A0A935VB42-F1
#
_entry.id   AF-A0A935VB42-F1
#
_cell.length_a   1.000
_cell.length_b   1.000
_cell.length_c   1.000
_cell.angle_alpha   90.00
_cell.angle_beta   90.00
_cell.angle_gamma   90.00
#
_symmetry.space_group_name_H-M   'P 1'
#
loop_
_entity.id
_entity.type
_entity.pdbx_description
1 polymer ?
#
loop_
_entity_poly.entity_id
_entity_poly.type
_entity_poly.pdbx_seq_one_letter_code
_entity_poly.pdbx_strand_id
1 'polypeptide(L)' 'MLNGILAVLSAIIAAFSFYQYSTSGDNKLYLVVSIIFLIAFLALGAMFLSSRVNKTEDIHITE' A
#
# COMPACT_ATOMS: atom_id res chain seq x y z
N MET A 1 7.41 9.19 -6.00
CA MET A 1 8.21 7.97 -5.73
C MET A 1 8.11 7.54 -4.28
N LEU A 2 8.21 8.45 -3.30
CA LEU A 2 8.05 8.15 -1.87
C LEU A 2 6.80 7.32 -1.53
N ASN A 3 5.61 7.71 -2.01
CA ASN A 3 4.37 6.97 -1.76
C ASN A 3 4.42 5.53 -2.28
N GLY A 4 5.11 5.28 -3.40
CA GLY A 4 5.28 3.94 -3.95
C GLY A 4 6.21 3.08 -3.08
N ILE A 5 7.28 3.67 -2.54
CA ILE A 5 8.18 2.98 -1.60
C ILE A 5 7.44 2.66 -0.29
N LEU A 6 6.70 3.62 0.26
CA LEU A 6 5.90 3.42 1.47
C LEU A 6 4.80 2.37 1.26
N ALA A 7 4.17 2.32 0.08
CA ALA A 7 3.21 1.28 -0.26
C ALA A 7 3.87 -0.11 -0.22
N VAL A 8 5.03 -0.28 -0.89
CA VAL A 8 5.76 -1.56 -0.89
C VAL A 8 6.16 -1.99 0.53
N LEU A 9 6.70 -1.08 1.34
CA LEU A 9 7.04 -1.36 2.73
C LEU A 9 5.80 -1.77 3.54
N SER A 10 4.67 -1.09 3.35
CA SER A 10 3.42 -1.43 4.01
C SER A 10 2.92 -2.81 3.61
N ALA A 11 3.05 -3.20 2.33
CA ALA A 11 2.70 -4.53 1.86
C ALA A 11 3.58 -5.62 2.48
N ILE A 12 4.88 -5.38 2.62
CA ILE A 12 5.82 -6.32 3.26
C ILE A 12 5.44 -6.54 4.72
N ILE A 13 5.17 -5.46 5.46
CA ILE A 13 4.77 -5.54 6.87
C ILE A 13 3.43 -6.28 7.00
N ALA A 14 2.45 -5.95 6.16
CA ALA A 14 1.14 -6.61 6.17
C ALA A 14 1.27 -8.13 5.94
N ALA A 15 2.09 -8.54 4.96
CA ALA A 15 2.34 -9.94 4.64
C ALA A 15 3.07 -10.66 5.78
N PHE A 16 4.11 -10.06 6.34
CA PHE A 16 4.87 -10.66 7.45
C PHE A 16 4.02 -10.80 8.72
N SER A 17 3.23 -9.78 9.06
CA SER A 17 2.32 -9.85 10.20
C SER A 17 1.21 -10.89 9.99
N PHE A 18 0.68 -11.03 8.78
CA PHE A 18 -0.31 -12.07 8.48
C PHE A 18 0.29 -13.49 8.57
N TYR A 19 1.51 -13.67 8.07
CA TYR A 19 2.25 -14.91 8.21
C TYR A 19 2.45 -15.26 9.69
N GLN A 20 2.89 -14.29 10.50
CA GLN A 20 3.02 -14.49 11.94
C GLN A 20 1.70 -14.78 12.64
N TYR A 21 0.60 -14.14 12.24
CA TYR A 21 -0.73 -14.49 12.77
C TYR A 21 -1.06 -15.97 12.52
N SER A 22 -0.77 -16.45 11.30
CA SER A 22 -1.05 -17.83 10.88
C SER A 22 -0.21 -18.87 11.64
N THR A 23 1.00 -18.51 12.06
CA THR A 23 1.90 -19.40 12.81
C THR A 23 1.75 -19.30 14.33
N SER A 24 1.26 -18.17 14.86
CA SER A 24 1.29 -17.86 16.31
C SER A 24 0.10 -18.38 17.12
N GLY A 25 -0.77 -19.23 16.55
CA GLY A 25 -1.90 -19.81 17.30
C GLY A 25 -2.91 -18.78 17.80
N ASP A 26 -3.32 -17.86 16.92
CA ASP A 26 -4.41 -16.88 17.14
C ASP A 26 -4.05 -15.59 17.92
N ASN A 27 -2.80 -15.14 17.81
CA ASN A 27 -2.40 -13.83 18.33
C ASN A 27 -3.02 -12.68 17.51
N LYS A 28 -4.15 -12.16 18.00
CA LYS A 28 -4.95 -11.11 17.36
C LYS A 28 -4.19 -9.79 17.11
N LEU A 29 -3.10 -9.50 17.83
CA LEU A 29 -2.29 -8.31 17.56
C LEU A 29 -1.69 -8.35 16.15
N TYR A 30 -1.18 -9.51 15.72
CA TYR A 30 -0.60 -9.65 14.38
C TYR A 30 -1.66 -9.49 13.28
N LEU A 31 -2.89 -9.92 13.53
CA LEU A 31 -4.02 -9.71 12.61
C LEU A 31 -4.36 -8.22 12.49
N VAL A 32 -4.46 -7.51 13.62
CA VAL A 32 -4.76 -6.07 13.64
C VAL A 32 -3.68 -5.27 12.90
N VAL A 33 -2.41 -5.55 13.18
CA VAL A 33 -1.27 -4.91 12.50
C VAL A 33 -1.32 -5.17 10.99
N SER A 34 -1.60 -6.42 10.59
CA SER A 34 -1.70 -6.78 9.17
C SER A 34 -2.79 -5.97 8.45
N ILE A 35 -3.98 -5.84 9.06
CA ILE A 35 -5.10 -5.08 8.47
C ILE A 35 -4.75 -3.60 8.33
N ILE A 36 -4.16 -2.98 9.35
CA ILE A 36 -3.78 -1.56 9.31
C ILE A 36 -2.79 -1.30 8.17
N PHE A 37 -1.77 -2.14 8.04
CA PHE A 37 -0.77 -1.98 6.99
C PHE A 37 -1.30 -2.34 5.59
N LEU A 38 -2.28 -3.24 5.49
CA LEU A 38 -2.99 -3.51 4.24
C LEU A 38 -3.77 -2.28 3.76
N ILE A 39 -4.48 -1.60 4.67
CA ILE A 39 -5.20 -0.35 4.34
C ILE A 39 -4.21 0.74 3.93
N ALA A 40 -3.10 0.88 4.65
CA ALA A 40 -2.04 1.83 4.30
C ALA A 40 -1.46 1.54 2.91
N PHE A 41 -1.20 0.27 2.58
CA PHE A 41 -0.76 -0.14 1.24
C PHE A 41 -1.74 0.29 0.15
N LEU A 42 -3.04 0.06 0.34
CA LEU A 42 -4.06 0.46 -0.63
C LEU A 42 -4.12 1.98 -0.82
N ALA A 43 -4.11 2.75 0.28
CA ALA A 43 -4.14 4.21 0.22
C ALA A 43 -2.89 4.78 -0.46
N LEU A 44 -1.69 4.36 -0.04
CA LEU A 44 -0.43 4.83 -0.59
C LEU A 44 -0.23 4.37 -2.04
N GLY A 45 -0.65 3.16 -2.36
CA GLY A 45 -0.64 2.60 -3.71
C GLY A 45 -1.56 3.39 -4.64
N ALA A 46 -2.78 3.68 -4.22
CA ALA A 46 -3.72 4.51 -4.97
C ALA A 46 -3.17 5.93 -5.21
N MET A 47 -2.62 6.57 -4.19
CA MET A 47 -1.98 7.90 -4.32
C MET A 47 -0.78 7.87 -5.28
N PHE A 48 0.02 6.80 -5.23
CA PHE A 48 1.15 6.63 -6.13
C PHE A 48 0.71 6.44 -7.59
N LEU A 49 -0.29 5.59 -7.85
CA LEU A 49 -0.84 5.39 -9.19
C LEU A 49 -1.52 6.66 -9.73
N SER A 50 -2.32 7.34 -8.90
CA SER A 50 -2.98 8.61 -9.26
C SER A 50 -1.97 9.65 -9.75
N SER A 51 -0.81 9.77 -9.08
CA SER A 51 0.26 10.68 -9.48
C SER A 51 0.96 10.32 -10.80
N ARG A 52 0.78 9.07 -11.29
CA ARG A 52 1.34 8.59 -12.57
C ARG A 52 0.33 8.68 -13.71
N VAL A 53 -0.94 8.43 -13.42
CA VAL A 53 -2.04 8.52 -14.40
C VAL A 53 -2.40 9.99 -14.71
N ASN A 54 -2.27 10.90 -13.75
CA ASN A 54 -2.60 12.32 -13.94
C ASN A 54 -1.60 13.11 -14.82
N LYS A 55 -0.63 12.45 -15.46
CA LYS A 55 0.36 13.12 -16.33
C LYS A 55 0.14 12.88 -17.83
N THR A 56 -0.90 12.14 -18.20
CA THR A 56 -1.21 11.86 -19.62
C THR A 56 -2.29 12.76 -20.23
N GLU A 57 -2.89 13.67 -19.46
CA GLU A 57 -4.01 14.52 -19.93
C GLU A 57 -3.60 15.95 -20.36
N ASP A 58 -2.36 16.40 -20.10
CA ASP A 58 -1.84 17.63 -20.74
C ASP A 58 -1.31 17.29 -22.14
N ILE A 59 -2.21 16.82 -23.00
CA ILE A 59 -2.03 17.01 -24.44
C ILE A 59 -2.18 18.51 -24.63
N HIS A 60 -1.05 19.16 -24.90
CA HIS A 60 -1.01 20.53 -25.39
C HIS A 60 -1.97 20.63 -26.57
N ILE A 61 -3.21 21.09 -26.32
CA ILE A 61 -4.04 21.68 -27.36
C ILE A 61 -3.36 23.00 -27.66
N THR A 62 -2.34 22.94 -28.52
CA THR A 62 -1.89 24.07 -29.31
C THR A 62 -3.01 24.41 -30.27
N GLU A 63 -3.84 25.37 -29.86
CA GLU A 63 -4.45 26.34 -30.78
C GLU A 63 -3.69 27.65 -30.67
#